data_AF-A0A935KD81-F1
#
_entry.id   AF-A0A935KD81-F1
#
_cell.length_a   1.000
_cell.length_b   1.000
_cell.length_c   1.000
_cell.angle_alpha   90.00
_cell.angle_beta   90.00
_cell.angle_gamma   90.00
#
_symmetry.space_group_name_H-M   'P 1'
#
loop_
_entity.id
_entity.type
_entity.pdbx_description
1 polymer ?
#
loop_
_entity_poly.entity_id
_entity_poly.type
_entity_poly.pdbx_seq_one_letter_code
_entity_poly.pdbx_strand_id
1 'polypeptide(L)'
;MKTILLSSFLAVFVACNGQNQKPTENKPEQSVLTSIGETVSGLGKNIDCIFQDKNNAYWFASNSDGVYRYDGKTLTHITDKDGLCSNFVWTIQEDINGNLWFVTRDGVCCFNGVSFTDYTDTIKKAPRGKLNYKTGGLFFGHSNDICFYDGKSFTNFYIYPPTYWPSKKNMNGPYSIYSTLVDKDGNVWFGTQEKGVCRYDGDSFTFFTELGLDKAAVRTLYQDKAGNIWAGNNGAGLFRFNGNDFTNFTDENGLANPGFLKKLKGKEGTLARPWTMNEDDNGNLWIGTIDAGVWKYDGNKLTNYTTKDGLAGNSIWTIYKDKSGVLWFVTDGEAICKFNGKSFTRFGFK
;
A
#
# COMPACT_ATOMS: atom_id res chain seq x y z
N MET A 1 -52.28 -65.28 27.20
CA MET A 1 -52.48 -64.12 28.10
C MET A 1 -52.44 -62.85 27.24
N LYS A 2 -53.57 -62.13 27.21
CA LYS A 2 -53.83 -60.72 26.82
C LYS A 2 -53.27 -60.20 25.46
N THR A 3 -54.05 -60.13 24.38
CA THR A 3 -55.07 -59.11 23.97
C THR A 3 -54.44 -57.87 23.28
N ILE A 4 -54.37 -57.81 21.94
CA ILE A 4 -55.21 -57.06 20.95
C ILE A 4 -55.11 -55.52 21.07
N LEU A 5 -54.67 -54.81 20.01
CA LEU A 5 -55.57 -54.00 19.16
C LEU A 5 -54.93 -53.44 17.88
N LEU A 6 -55.76 -53.50 16.84
CA LEU A 6 -55.63 -53.09 15.45
C LEU A 6 -56.24 -51.69 15.30
N SER A 7 -55.71 -50.82 14.44
CA SER A 7 -56.54 -49.81 13.76
C SER A 7 -56.00 -49.47 12.38
N SER A 8 -56.76 -49.94 11.39
CA SER A 8 -56.75 -49.66 9.96
C SER A 8 -57.29 -48.27 9.63
N PHE A 9 -56.86 -47.64 8.54
CA PHE A 9 -57.62 -46.77 7.62
C PHE A 9 -56.60 -46.34 6.54
N LEU A 10 -56.81 -46.26 5.22
CA LEU A 10 -57.84 -46.62 4.23
C LEU A 10 -57.19 -46.18 2.91
N ALA A 11 -57.21 -47.00 1.87
CA ALA A 11 -56.69 -46.63 0.56
C ALA A 11 -57.68 -45.73 -0.18
N VAL A 12 -57.21 -44.65 -0.82
CA VAL A 12 -57.83 -44.12 -2.04
C VAL A 12 -56.74 -43.60 -2.97
N PHE A 13 -56.61 -44.24 -4.14
CA PHE A 13 -55.98 -43.66 -5.31
C PHE A 13 -56.94 -42.62 -5.91
N VAL A 14 -56.47 -41.40 -6.14
CA VAL A 14 -57.02 -40.53 -7.19
C VAL A 14 -55.86 -40.01 -8.01
N ALA A 15 -55.74 -40.54 -9.23
CA ALA A 15 -55.01 -39.89 -10.30
C ALA A 15 -55.86 -38.74 -10.86
N CYS A 16 -55.26 -37.58 -11.09
CA CYS A 16 -55.75 -36.61 -12.08
C CYS A 16 -54.66 -35.60 -12.47
N ASN A 17 -54.24 -35.70 -13.74
CA ASN A 17 -53.84 -34.62 -14.65
C ASN A 17 -52.87 -33.53 -14.16
N GLY A 18 -51.57 -33.79 -14.30
CA GLY A 18 -50.57 -32.74 -14.49
C GLY A 18 -50.50 -32.36 -15.98
N GLN A 19 -51.02 -31.18 -16.33
CA GLN A 19 -50.92 -30.60 -17.66
C GLN A 19 -49.44 -30.40 -18.06
N ASN A 20 -49.12 -30.76 -19.30
CA ASN A 20 -47.88 -30.38 -19.97
C ASN A 20 -47.79 -28.84 -20.06
N GLN A 21 -47.12 -28.20 -19.11
CA GLN A 21 -46.51 -26.90 -19.34
C GLN A 21 -45.06 -27.14 -19.78
N LYS A 22 -44.76 -26.69 -21.01
CA LYS A 22 -43.38 -26.58 -21.50
C LYS A 22 -42.54 -25.84 -20.46
N PRO A 23 -41.29 -26.25 -20.19
CA PRO A 23 -40.37 -25.41 -19.43
C PRO A 23 -40.25 -24.09 -20.18
N THR A 24 -40.69 -23.00 -19.57
CA THR A 24 -40.25 -21.66 -19.97
C THR A 24 -38.75 -21.63 -19.74
N GLU A 25 -37.97 -21.61 -20.83
CA GLU A 25 -36.58 -21.23 -20.82
C GLU A 25 -36.49 -19.82 -20.22
N ASN A 26 -36.22 -19.75 -18.92
CA ASN A 26 -35.64 -18.56 -18.34
C ASN A 26 -34.25 -18.41 -18.99
N LYS A 27 -34.18 -17.61 -20.05
CA LYS A 27 -32.91 -17.03 -20.48
C LYS A 27 -32.27 -16.42 -19.23
N PRO A 28 -31.01 -16.72 -18.92
CA PRO A 28 -30.30 -15.96 -17.92
C PRO A 28 -30.38 -14.50 -18.35
N GLU A 29 -30.93 -13.63 -17.50
CA GLU A 29 -30.62 -12.21 -17.61
C GLU A 29 -29.09 -12.12 -17.60
N GLN A 30 -28.51 -11.82 -18.76
CA GLN A 30 -27.15 -11.34 -18.82
C GLN A 30 -27.15 -10.06 -18.00
N SER A 31 -26.72 -10.14 -16.75
CA SER A 31 -26.32 -8.98 -15.97
C SER A 31 -25.31 -8.25 -16.83
N VAL A 32 -25.73 -7.14 -17.44
CA VAL A 32 -24.83 -6.24 -18.14
C VAL A 32 -23.82 -5.83 -17.07
N LEU A 33 -22.59 -6.34 -17.18
CA LEU A 33 -21.49 -5.86 -16.35
C LEU A 33 -21.34 -4.40 -16.71
N THR A 34 -21.89 -3.50 -15.88
CA THR A 34 -21.66 -2.07 -16.01
C THR A 34 -20.15 -1.89 -15.91
N SER A 35 -19.53 -1.39 -16.98
CA SER A 35 -18.11 -1.07 -16.96
C SER A 35 -17.86 -0.08 -15.84
N ILE A 36 -16.93 -0.41 -14.94
CA ILE A 36 -16.60 0.46 -13.82
C ILE A 36 -15.77 1.66 -14.29
N GLY A 37 -16.15 2.86 -13.85
CA GLY A 37 -15.44 4.09 -14.22
C GLY A 37 -15.67 4.59 -15.64
N GLU A 38 -15.07 5.74 -15.94
CA GLU A 38 -15.17 6.44 -17.22
C GLU A 38 -13.87 6.33 -18.01
N THR A 39 -13.94 6.18 -19.35
CA THR A 39 -12.73 6.19 -20.19
C THR A 39 -12.24 7.62 -20.38
N VAL A 40 -10.95 7.85 -20.13
CA VAL A 40 -10.30 9.17 -20.21
C VAL A 40 -9.01 9.09 -21.05
N SER A 41 -8.48 10.24 -21.47
CA SER A 41 -7.27 10.32 -22.31
C SER A 41 -5.98 10.59 -21.53
N GLY A 42 -6.08 10.92 -20.25
CA GLY A 42 -4.92 11.24 -19.42
C GLY A 42 -5.23 11.17 -17.93
N LEU A 43 -4.17 11.22 -17.13
CA LEU A 43 -4.27 11.28 -15.67
C LEU A 43 -4.66 12.69 -15.22
N GLY A 44 -5.37 12.76 -14.11
CA GLY A 44 -5.55 13.98 -13.34
C GLY A 44 -4.30 14.35 -12.55
N LYS A 45 -4.51 15.18 -11.54
CA LYS A 45 -3.45 15.72 -10.67
C LYS A 45 -3.27 14.87 -9.42
N ASN A 46 -2.18 15.14 -8.70
CA ASN A 46 -1.84 14.56 -7.41
C ASN A 46 -1.78 13.03 -7.40
N ILE A 47 -1.21 12.45 -8.45
CA ILE A 47 -0.85 11.03 -8.45
C ILE A 47 0.26 10.84 -7.42
N ASP A 48 0.06 9.91 -6.48
CA ASP A 48 0.99 9.65 -5.36
C ASP A 48 1.36 8.16 -5.24
N CYS A 49 0.69 7.29 -6.01
CA CYS A 49 0.93 5.85 -5.98
C CYS A 49 0.78 5.27 -7.38
N ILE A 50 1.71 4.38 -7.73
CA ILE A 50 1.66 3.54 -8.93
C ILE A 50 1.71 2.08 -8.47
N PHE A 51 0.85 1.24 -9.05
CA PHE A 51 0.81 -0.18 -8.79
C PHE A 51 0.54 -0.96 -10.08
N GLN A 52 1.27 -2.03 -10.34
CA GLN A 52 1.02 -2.93 -11.47
C GLN A 52 0.45 -4.27 -10.97
N ASP A 53 -0.80 -4.56 -11.34
CA ASP A 53 -1.50 -5.77 -10.90
C ASP A 53 -0.99 -7.05 -11.58
N LYS A 54 -1.41 -8.23 -11.10
CA LYS A 54 -1.08 -9.55 -11.68
C LYS A 54 -1.37 -9.68 -13.18
N ASN A 55 -2.34 -8.92 -13.69
CA ASN A 55 -2.76 -8.92 -15.09
C ASN A 55 -1.99 -7.88 -15.94
N ASN A 56 -0.96 -7.26 -15.37
CA ASN A 56 -0.12 -6.22 -15.98
C ASN A 56 -0.82 -4.88 -16.24
N ALA A 57 -2.02 -4.65 -15.69
CA ALA A 57 -2.61 -3.33 -15.73
C ALA A 57 -1.96 -2.43 -14.67
N TYR A 58 -1.76 -1.17 -15.04
CA TYR A 58 -1.23 -0.13 -14.15
C TYR A 58 -2.38 0.60 -13.48
N TRP A 59 -2.20 0.89 -12.20
CA TRP A 59 -3.13 1.64 -11.37
C TRP A 59 -2.38 2.85 -10.82
N PHE A 60 -2.94 4.04 -11.08
CA PHE A 60 -2.41 5.32 -10.65
C PHE A 60 -3.39 5.92 -9.64
N ALA A 61 -3.01 5.91 -8.36
CA ALA A 61 -3.86 6.45 -7.29
C ALA A 61 -3.53 7.93 -7.05
N SER A 62 -4.58 8.74 -6.94
CA SER A 62 -4.53 10.15 -6.62
C SER A 62 -4.93 10.42 -5.18
N ASN A 63 -4.36 11.47 -4.58
CA ASN A 63 -4.82 11.98 -3.28
C ASN A 63 -6.02 12.94 -3.39
N SER A 64 -6.57 13.16 -4.58
CA SER A 64 -7.72 14.07 -4.77
C SER A 64 -8.75 13.60 -5.77
N ASP A 65 -8.37 12.74 -6.71
CA ASP A 65 -9.13 12.47 -7.93
C ASP A 65 -9.35 10.96 -8.18
N GLY A 66 -9.35 10.14 -7.13
CA GLY A 66 -9.62 8.71 -7.25
C GLY A 66 -8.45 7.92 -7.88
N VAL A 67 -8.77 6.97 -8.76
CA VAL A 67 -7.80 6.03 -9.32
C VAL A 67 -7.96 5.94 -10.84
N TYR A 68 -6.83 5.83 -11.54
CA TYR A 68 -6.81 5.53 -12.97
C TYR A 68 -6.26 4.15 -13.22
N ARG A 69 -6.98 3.33 -13.98
CA ARG A 69 -6.54 2.01 -14.44
C ARG A 69 -6.16 2.06 -15.91
N TYR A 70 -4.96 1.60 -16.26
CA TYR A 70 -4.48 1.49 -17.63
C TYR A 70 -4.13 0.04 -17.97
N ASP A 71 -4.86 -0.55 -18.91
CA ASP A 71 -4.65 -1.95 -19.34
C ASP A 71 -3.68 -2.09 -20.54
N GLY A 72 -2.99 -1.01 -20.91
CA GLY A 72 -2.14 -0.94 -22.10
C GLY A 72 -2.87 -0.44 -23.35
N LYS A 73 -4.19 -0.26 -23.30
CA LYS A 73 -5.00 0.30 -24.40
C LYS A 73 -5.92 1.41 -23.90
N THR A 74 -6.64 1.15 -22.82
CA THR A 74 -7.68 2.04 -22.29
C THR A 74 -7.24 2.56 -20.93
N LEU A 75 -7.38 3.86 -20.73
CA LEU A 75 -7.26 4.50 -19.42
C LEU A 75 -8.66 4.76 -18.86
N THR A 76 -8.96 4.17 -17.72
CA THR A 76 -10.26 4.25 -17.04
C THR A 76 -10.10 4.99 -15.72
N HIS A 77 -10.88 6.04 -15.52
CA HIS A 77 -10.96 6.83 -14.28
C HIS A 77 -12.06 6.29 -13.38
N ILE A 78 -11.72 5.98 -12.13
CA ILE A 78 -12.58 5.35 -11.14
C ILE A 78 -12.61 6.25 -9.91
N THR A 79 -13.81 6.58 -9.46
CA THR A 79 -14.09 7.50 -8.36
C THR A 79 -14.94 6.84 -7.27
N ASP A 80 -15.25 7.60 -6.22
CA ASP A 80 -16.19 7.21 -5.18
C ASP A 80 -17.61 6.92 -5.71
N LYS A 81 -18.01 7.56 -6.82
CA LYS A 81 -19.26 7.24 -7.52
C LYS A 81 -19.29 5.83 -8.11
N ASP A 82 -18.11 5.26 -8.36
CA ASP A 82 -17.92 3.91 -8.90
C ASP A 82 -17.74 2.86 -7.80
N GLY A 83 -17.81 3.26 -6.52
CA GLY A 83 -17.72 2.38 -5.35
C GLY A 83 -16.41 2.43 -4.57
N LEU A 84 -15.44 3.25 -4.99
CA LEU A 84 -14.25 3.53 -4.19
C LEU A 84 -14.64 4.20 -2.86
N CYS A 85 -14.00 3.86 -1.73
CA CYS A 85 -14.34 4.47 -0.44
C CYS A 85 -14.11 5.99 -0.39
N SER A 86 -13.15 6.50 -1.16
CA SER A 86 -12.83 7.93 -1.23
C SER A 86 -11.98 8.23 -2.46
N ASN A 87 -12.13 9.43 -3.03
CA ASN A 87 -11.24 9.93 -4.09
C ASN A 87 -9.82 10.27 -3.60
N PHE A 88 -9.56 10.18 -2.29
CA PHE A 88 -8.21 10.31 -1.72
C PHE A 88 -7.66 8.91 -1.42
N VAL A 89 -6.81 8.38 -2.30
CA VAL A 89 -6.22 7.04 -2.19
C VAL A 89 -4.75 7.13 -1.81
N TRP A 90 -4.38 6.46 -0.72
CA TRP A 90 -3.01 6.48 -0.17
C TRP A 90 -2.15 5.37 -0.76
N THR A 91 -2.69 4.16 -0.87
CA THR A 91 -1.95 3.00 -1.36
C THR A 91 -2.86 1.95 -1.97
N ILE A 92 -2.28 1.16 -2.86
CA ILE A 92 -2.90 0.01 -3.53
C ILE A 92 -2.06 -1.22 -3.18
N GLN A 93 -2.71 -2.29 -2.76
CA GLN A 93 -2.10 -3.59 -2.49
C GLN A 93 -2.88 -4.69 -3.20
N GLU A 94 -2.21 -5.77 -3.60
CA GLU A 94 -2.86 -6.94 -4.20
C GLU A 94 -2.77 -8.12 -3.23
N ASP A 95 -3.90 -8.74 -2.91
CA ASP A 95 -3.93 -9.91 -2.03
C ASP A 95 -3.55 -11.21 -2.77
N ILE A 96 -3.45 -12.31 -2.03
CA ILE A 96 -3.06 -13.63 -2.58
C ILE A 96 -4.09 -14.21 -3.57
N ASN A 97 -5.34 -13.73 -3.53
CA ASN A 97 -6.40 -14.10 -4.47
C ASN A 97 -6.38 -13.19 -5.71
N GLY A 98 -5.56 -12.14 -5.67
CA GLY A 98 -5.42 -11.08 -6.66
C GLY A 98 -6.61 -10.12 -6.71
N ASN A 99 -7.26 -9.90 -5.57
CA ASN A 99 -8.10 -8.72 -5.39
C ASN A 99 -7.23 -7.52 -5.04
N LEU A 100 -7.64 -6.34 -5.47
CA LEU A 100 -6.94 -5.09 -5.20
C LEU A 100 -7.57 -4.38 -4.02
N TRP A 101 -6.76 -4.02 -3.04
CA TRP A 101 -7.14 -3.32 -1.83
C TRP A 101 -6.65 -1.89 -1.88
N PHE A 102 -7.56 -0.95 -1.64
CA PHE A 102 -7.32 0.49 -1.70
C PHE A 102 -7.48 1.05 -0.30
N VAL A 103 -6.38 1.54 0.27
CA VAL A 103 -6.43 2.31 1.52
C VAL A 103 -6.69 3.76 1.14
N THR A 104 -7.81 4.29 1.59
CA THR A 104 -8.28 5.63 1.25
C THR A 104 -8.46 6.47 2.51
N ARG A 105 -8.66 7.79 2.36
CA ARG A 105 -8.88 8.69 3.51
C ARG A 105 -10.11 8.28 4.33
N ASP A 106 -11.17 7.83 3.68
CA ASP A 106 -12.47 7.61 4.32
C ASP A 106 -12.73 6.11 4.61
N GLY A 107 -11.83 5.22 4.19
CA GLY A 107 -12.02 3.78 4.38
C GLY A 107 -11.03 2.89 3.63
N VAL A 108 -11.22 1.57 3.76
CA VAL A 108 -10.50 0.56 2.96
C VAL A 108 -11.52 -0.21 2.14
N CYS A 109 -11.36 -0.23 0.81
CA CYS A 109 -12.20 -1.02 -0.09
C CYS A 109 -11.38 -2.04 -0.86
N CYS A 110 -12.05 -3.09 -1.29
CA CYS A 110 -11.50 -4.17 -2.09
C CYS A 110 -12.21 -4.26 -3.43
N PHE A 111 -11.45 -4.35 -4.53
CA PHE A 111 -11.92 -4.57 -5.88
C PHE A 111 -11.61 -6.00 -6.30
N ASN A 112 -12.66 -6.76 -6.60
CA ASN A 112 -12.55 -8.18 -6.99
C ASN A 112 -12.39 -8.40 -8.50
N GLY A 113 -12.14 -7.33 -9.28
CA GLY A 113 -12.13 -7.36 -10.74
C GLY A 113 -13.47 -6.96 -11.38
N VAL A 114 -14.55 -6.87 -10.59
CA VAL A 114 -15.89 -6.51 -11.06
C VAL A 114 -16.44 -5.29 -10.31
N SER A 115 -16.38 -5.29 -8.98
CA SER A 115 -16.93 -4.23 -8.15
C SER A 115 -16.09 -3.96 -6.90
N PHE A 116 -16.28 -2.78 -6.30
CA PHE A 116 -15.74 -2.47 -4.99
C PHE A 116 -16.66 -2.95 -3.87
N THR A 117 -16.06 -3.38 -2.78
CA THR A 117 -16.72 -3.63 -1.49
C THR A 117 -16.00 -2.84 -0.42
N ASP A 118 -16.76 -2.08 0.39
CA ASP A 118 -16.22 -1.34 1.54
C ASP A 118 -16.01 -2.30 2.73
N TYR A 119 -14.77 -2.36 3.23
CA TYR A 119 -14.36 -3.19 4.37
C TYR A 119 -14.09 -2.36 5.64
N THR A 120 -14.37 -1.06 5.64
CA THR A 120 -14.05 -0.14 6.74
C THR A 120 -14.66 -0.59 8.06
N ASP A 121 -15.95 -0.92 8.06
CA ASP A 121 -16.65 -1.37 9.26
C ASP A 121 -16.21 -2.77 9.70
N THR A 122 -15.90 -3.65 8.74
CA THR A 122 -15.38 -4.99 8.99
C THR A 122 -14.02 -4.93 9.68
N ILE A 123 -13.12 -4.06 9.21
CA ILE A 123 -11.80 -3.83 9.80
C ILE A 123 -11.93 -3.23 11.19
N LYS A 124 -12.78 -2.21 11.38
CA LYS A 124 -13.01 -1.61 12.71
C LYS A 124 -13.51 -2.60 13.75
N LYS A 125 -14.36 -3.55 13.34
CA LYS A 125 -14.96 -4.57 14.21
C LYS A 125 -14.12 -5.84 14.33
N ALA A 126 -13.01 -5.95 13.60
CA ALA A 126 -12.18 -7.14 13.59
C ALA A 126 -11.63 -7.48 14.99
N PRO A 127 -11.52 -8.77 15.35
CA PRO A 127 -10.98 -9.20 16.63
C PRO A 127 -9.61 -8.58 16.92
N ARG A 128 -9.39 -8.20 18.17
CA ARG A 128 -8.09 -7.71 18.63
C ARG A 128 -7.25 -8.84 19.20
N GLY A 129 -5.99 -8.97 18.79
CA GLY A 129 -5.14 -10.08 19.23
C GLY A 129 -3.64 -9.90 18.93
N LYS A 130 -2.86 -10.94 19.21
CA LYS A 130 -1.45 -11.03 18.80
C LYS A 130 -1.39 -11.10 17.27
N LEU A 131 -0.45 -10.38 16.66
CA LEU A 131 -0.14 -10.56 15.24
C LEU A 131 0.30 -12.01 15.01
N ASN A 132 -0.40 -12.74 14.15
CA ASN A 132 -0.02 -14.11 13.76
C ASN A 132 0.38 -14.14 12.29
N TYR A 133 1.40 -13.36 11.94
CA TYR A 133 1.97 -13.35 10.60
C TYR A 133 2.75 -14.65 10.33
N LYS A 134 2.60 -15.19 9.13
CA LYS A 134 3.35 -16.37 8.66
C LYS A 134 3.98 -16.11 7.31
N THR A 135 3.15 -15.84 6.31
CA THR A 135 3.55 -15.42 4.98
C THR A 135 2.34 -14.86 4.27
N GLY A 136 2.57 -13.97 3.30
CA GLY A 136 1.50 -13.31 2.56
C GLY A 136 0.56 -12.49 3.45
N GLY A 137 -0.54 -12.02 2.86
CA GLY A 137 -1.49 -11.14 3.53
C GLY A 137 -1.09 -9.66 3.48
N LEU A 138 -1.98 -8.82 3.97
CA LEU A 138 -1.93 -7.37 3.82
C LEU A 138 -2.02 -6.68 5.17
N PHE A 139 -1.38 -5.51 5.27
CA PHE A 139 -1.46 -4.65 6.45
C PHE A 139 -2.18 -3.35 6.11
N PHE A 140 -3.10 -2.94 6.98
CA PHE A 140 -3.88 -1.71 6.86
C PHE A 140 -3.76 -0.88 8.14
N GLY A 141 -3.37 0.38 8.02
CA GLY A 141 -3.49 1.32 9.13
C GLY A 141 -4.92 1.82 9.27
N HIS A 142 -5.47 1.88 10.49
CA HIS A 142 -6.76 2.52 10.76
C HIS A 142 -6.86 3.00 12.21
N SER A 143 -7.40 4.19 12.48
CA SER A 143 -7.77 4.66 13.83
C SER A 143 -6.72 4.50 14.96
N ASN A 144 -5.42 4.62 14.63
CA ASN A 144 -4.23 4.36 15.49
C ASN A 144 -3.87 2.89 15.72
N ASP A 145 -4.58 1.97 15.08
CA ASP A 145 -4.34 0.53 15.08
C ASP A 145 -3.82 0.06 13.71
N ILE A 146 -3.35 -1.18 13.70
CA ILE A 146 -3.01 -1.89 12.48
C ILE A 146 -3.95 -3.09 12.38
N CYS A 147 -4.44 -3.34 11.16
CA CYS A 147 -5.16 -4.54 10.82
C CYS A 147 -4.28 -5.41 9.92
N PHE A 148 -4.17 -6.70 10.24
CA PHE A 148 -3.61 -7.71 9.35
C PHE A 148 -4.72 -8.54 8.73
N TYR A 149 -4.66 -8.72 7.42
CA TYR A 149 -5.56 -9.59 6.66
C TYR A 149 -4.77 -10.76 6.07
N ASP A 150 -5.11 -11.98 6.46
CA ASP A 150 -4.41 -13.21 6.04
C ASP A 150 -4.95 -13.81 4.72
N GLY A 151 -5.86 -13.11 4.03
CA GLY A 151 -6.60 -13.64 2.87
C GLY A 151 -7.96 -14.24 3.22
N LYS A 152 -8.31 -14.35 4.51
CA LYS A 152 -9.58 -14.88 5.00
C LYS A 152 -10.17 -14.08 6.16
N SER A 153 -9.34 -13.64 7.10
CA SER A 153 -9.73 -13.03 8.35
C SER A 153 -8.91 -11.78 8.65
N PHE A 154 -9.52 -10.86 9.40
CA PHE A 154 -8.91 -9.62 9.84
C PHE A 154 -8.54 -9.73 11.32
N THR A 155 -7.34 -9.28 11.70
CA THR A 155 -6.89 -9.18 13.09
C THR A 155 -6.36 -7.79 13.36
N ASN A 156 -6.95 -7.09 14.34
CA ASN A 156 -6.46 -5.82 14.83
C ASN A 156 -5.39 -6.02 15.91
N PHE A 157 -4.33 -5.24 15.86
CA PHE A 157 -3.25 -5.26 16.85
C PHE A 157 -2.63 -3.88 17.01
N TYR A 158 -1.82 -3.73 18.06
CA TYR A 158 -1.05 -2.54 18.36
C TYR A 158 0.42 -2.90 18.46
N ILE A 159 1.28 -1.96 18.07
CA ILE A 159 2.74 -2.12 18.20
C ILE A 159 3.30 -1.41 19.44
N TYR A 160 2.52 -0.51 20.05
CA TYR A 160 2.98 0.27 21.20
C TYR A 160 3.04 -0.56 22.49
N PRO A 161 3.92 -0.20 23.44
CA PRO A 161 4.04 -0.95 24.69
C PRO A 161 2.76 -0.84 25.53
N PRO A 162 2.45 -1.82 26.41
CA PRO A 162 1.26 -1.80 27.26
C PRO A 162 1.16 -0.57 28.18
N THR A 163 2.27 0.10 28.45
CA THR A 163 2.35 1.33 29.24
C THR A 163 1.92 2.58 28.48
N TYR A 164 1.76 2.49 27.16
CA TYR A 164 1.27 3.59 26.33
C TYR A 164 -0.23 3.42 26.05
N TRP A 165 -1.02 4.43 26.41
CA TRP A 165 -2.43 4.49 26.05
C TRP A 165 -2.70 5.72 25.16
N PRO A 166 -3.13 5.53 23.90
CA PRO A 166 -3.38 6.65 23.00
C PRO A 166 -4.52 7.53 23.55
N SER A 167 -4.24 8.82 23.69
CA SER A 167 -5.27 9.80 24.04
C SER A 167 -6.20 9.99 22.86
N LYS A 168 -7.52 9.90 23.09
CA LYS A 168 -8.54 10.24 22.07
C LYS A 168 -8.42 11.68 21.53
N LYS A 169 -7.71 12.56 22.24
CA LYS A 169 -7.47 13.96 21.81
C LYS A 169 -6.21 14.14 20.98
N ASN A 170 -5.28 13.18 21.00
CA ASN A 170 -4.03 13.27 20.24
C ASN A 170 -4.13 12.43 18.97
N MET A 171 -4.57 13.06 17.88
CA MET A 171 -4.70 12.42 16.57
C MET A 171 -3.35 12.13 15.90
N ASN A 172 -2.24 12.69 16.39
CA ASN A 172 -0.92 12.54 15.78
C ASN A 172 -0.19 11.25 16.19
N GLY A 173 -0.78 10.40 17.04
CA GLY A 173 -0.33 9.04 17.39
C GLY A 173 1.17 8.75 17.12
N PRO A 174 2.09 8.87 18.10
CA PRO A 174 3.52 8.66 17.87
C PRO A 174 3.89 7.27 17.28
N TYR A 175 3.02 6.27 17.48
CA TYR A 175 3.14 4.92 16.92
C TYR A 175 2.32 4.71 15.65
N SER A 176 1.72 5.75 15.07
CA SER A 176 1.02 5.66 13.79
C SER A 176 1.98 5.21 12.71
N ILE A 177 1.55 4.22 11.92
CA ILE A 177 2.35 3.60 10.88
C ILE A 177 2.29 4.40 9.59
N TYR A 178 3.45 4.62 8.99
CA TYR A 178 3.59 5.24 7.67
C TYR A 178 4.12 4.27 6.62
N SER A 179 4.84 3.24 7.03
CA SER A 179 5.38 2.24 6.11
C SER A 179 5.43 0.88 6.77
N THR A 180 5.24 -0.15 5.95
CA THR A 180 5.34 -1.55 6.36
C THR A 180 6.22 -2.27 5.35
N LEU A 181 7.08 -3.17 5.82
CA LEU A 181 7.94 -4.01 5.00
C LEU A 181 7.98 -5.40 5.61
N VAL A 182 7.79 -6.44 4.80
CA VAL A 182 8.16 -7.81 5.18
C VAL A 182 9.54 -8.08 4.57
N ASP A 183 10.51 -8.45 5.39
CA ASP A 183 11.84 -8.79 4.89
C ASP A 183 11.93 -10.26 4.41
N LYS A 184 13.06 -10.61 3.77
CA LYS A 184 13.34 -11.96 3.26
C LYS A 184 13.35 -13.05 4.33
N ASP A 185 13.57 -12.69 5.59
CA ASP A 185 13.59 -13.62 6.73
C ASP A 185 12.19 -13.79 7.36
N GLY A 186 11.19 -13.04 6.86
CA GLY A 186 9.81 -13.07 7.33
C GLY A 186 9.52 -12.16 8.51
N ASN A 187 10.45 -11.28 8.91
CA ASN A 187 10.18 -10.26 9.90
C ASN A 187 9.31 -9.15 9.29
N VAL A 188 8.44 -8.56 10.12
CA VAL A 188 7.60 -7.44 9.71
C VAL A 188 8.13 -6.16 10.34
N TRP A 189 8.45 -5.18 9.51
CA TRP A 189 8.98 -3.89 9.90
C TRP A 189 7.92 -2.82 9.71
N PHE A 190 7.84 -1.90 10.68
CA PHE A 190 6.91 -0.80 10.69
C PHE A 190 7.65 0.52 10.92
N GLY A 191 7.52 1.46 10.00
CA GLY A 191 7.98 2.83 10.16
C GLY A 191 6.90 3.68 10.83
N THR A 192 7.25 4.36 11.92
CA THR A 192 6.28 5.09 12.76
C THR A 192 6.40 6.62 12.62
N GLN A 193 5.41 7.35 13.15
CA GLN A 193 5.39 8.81 13.16
C GLN A 193 6.53 9.44 13.99
N GLU A 194 6.77 8.97 15.21
CA GLU A 194 7.71 9.58 16.19
C GLU A 194 8.32 8.55 17.16
N LYS A 195 8.33 7.26 16.77
CA LYS A 195 8.88 6.15 17.59
C LYS A 195 9.84 5.28 16.78
N GLY A 196 10.42 5.85 15.73
CA GLY A 196 11.42 5.20 14.87
C GLY A 196 10.86 4.01 14.11
N VAL A 197 11.62 2.92 14.10
CA VAL A 197 11.27 1.67 13.41
C VAL A 197 10.95 0.58 14.44
N CYS A 198 9.90 -0.18 14.17
CA CYS A 198 9.52 -1.36 14.96
C CYS A 198 9.69 -2.61 14.10
N ARG A 199 10.37 -3.65 14.60
CA ARG A 199 10.47 -4.97 13.98
C ARG A 199 9.70 -6.00 14.78
N TYR A 200 8.89 -6.81 14.10
CA TYR A 200 8.24 -7.99 14.61
C TYR A 200 8.89 -9.25 14.03
N ASP A 201 9.43 -10.11 14.89
CA ASP A 201 10.19 -11.32 14.50
C ASP A 201 9.34 -12.61 14.49
N GLY A 202 8.01 -12.48 14.61
CA GLY A 202 7.10 -13.61 14.77
C GLY A 202 6.78 -13.95 16.23
N ASP A 203 7.50 -13.36 17.20
CA ASP A 203 7.20 -13.51 18.62
C ASP A 203 7.04 -12.17 19.34
N SER A 204 8.01 -11.26 19.15
CA SER A 204 8.17 -10.02 19.90
C SER A 204 8.35 -8.79 19.02
N PHE A 205 8.11 -7.61 19.59
CA PHE A 205 8.37 -6.33 18.94
C PHE A 205 9.65 -5.70 19.50
N THR A 206 10.58 -5.34 18.61
CA THR A 206 11.81 -4.59 18.94
C THR A 206 11.74 -3.19 18.34
N PHE A 207 12.07 -2.18 19.14
CA PHE A 207 12.05 -0.77 18.71
C PHE A 207 13.46 -0.23 18.52
N PHE A 208 13.65 0.49 17.41
CA PHE A 208 14.88 1.20 17.07
C PHE A 208 14.61 2.69 17.06
N THR A 209 15.13 3.39 18.07
CA THR A 209 14.87 4.83 18.31
C THR A 209 16.14 5.68 18.33
N GLU A 210 17.31 5.05 18.31
CA GLU A 210 18.60 5.71 18.46
C GLU A 210 18.96 6.61 17.26
N LEU A 211 20.02 7.40 17.43
CA LEU A 211 20.59 8.27 16.37
C LEU A 211 19.59 9.30 15.79
N GLY A 212 18.51 9.60 16.52
CA GLY A 212 17.47 10.53 16.10
C GLY A 212 16.41 9.93 15.17
N LEU A 213 16.40 8.61 14.98
CA LEU A 213 15.39 7.91 14.17
C LEU A 213 13.95 8.11 14.72
N ASP A 214 13.81 8.44 16.00
CA ASP A 214 12.53 8.74 16.67
C ASP A 214 12.06 10.20 16.55
N LYS A 215 12.84 11.09 15.92
CA LYS A 215 12.56 12.55 15.93
C LYS A 215 11.55 13.01 14.90
N ALA A 216 11.31 12.19 13.88
CA ALA A 216 10.34 12.43 12.83
C ALA A 216 9.93 11.10 12.22
N ALA A 217 9.00 11.17 11.28
CA ALA A 217 8.37 9.97 10.77
C ALA A 217 9.25 9.19 9.80
N VAL A 218 9.21 7.87 9.95
CA VAL A 218 9.80 6.92 9.00
C VAL A 218 8.80 6.66 7.89
N ARG A 219 8.96 7.40 6.79
CA ARG A 219 8.02 7.44 5.65
C ARG A 219 8.13 6.24 4.74
N THR A 220 9.30 5.60 4.66
CA THR A 220 9.54 4.48 3.75
C THR A 220 10.52 3.50 4.36
N LEU A 221 10.27 2.21 4.08
CA LEU A 221 11.13 1.09 4.42
C LEU A 221 11.39 0.29 3.14
N TYR A 222 12.62 -0.18 2.95
CA TYR A 222 12.99 -0.99 1.80
C TYR A 222 14.09 -1.98 2.15
N GLN A 223 14.00 -3.23 1.68
CA GLN A 223 15.12 -4.18 1.77
C GLN A 223 15.82 -4.27 0.41
N ASP A 224 17.12 -3.99 0.38
CA ASP A 224 17.92 -4.12 -0.85
C ASP A 224 18.26 -5.58 -1.18
N LYS A 225 18.86 -5.84 -2.36
CA LYS A 225 19.30 -7.19 -2.77
C LYS A 225 20.31 -7.80 -1.79
N ALA A 226 21.19 -6.98 -1.20
CA ALA A 226 22.19 -7.42 -0.23
C ALA A 226 21.59 -7.76 1.15
N GLY A 227 20.32 -7.44 1.39
CA GLY A 227 19.60 -7.76 2.63
C GLY A 227 19.55 -6.63 3.65
N ASN A 228 20.15 -5.47 3.37
CA ASN A 228 20.09 -4.32 4.28
C ASN A 228 18.67 -3.76 4.30
N ILE A 229 18.21 -3.32 5.48
CA ILE A 229 16.96 -2.57 5.61
C ILE A 229 17.27 -1.08 5.62
N TRP A 230 16.65 -0.35 4.72
CA TRP A 230 16.76 1.08 4.56
C TRP A 230 15.52 1.75 5.11
N ALA A 231 15.68 2.75 5.97
CA ALA A 231 14.59 3.50 6.59
C ALA A 231 14.72 4.99 6.26
N GLY A 232 13.75 5.52 5.52
CA GLY A 232 13.67 6.93 5.15
C GLY A 232 12.95 7.75 6.20
N ASN A 233 13.68 8.59 6.94
CA ASN A 233 13.15 9.47 7.96
C ASN A 233 12.94 10.90 7.41
N ASN A 234 11.75 11.48 7.59
CA ASN A 234 11.39 12.80 7.10
C ASN A 234 11.99 13.94 7.96
N GLY A 235 13.32 14.03 7.98
CA GLY A 235 14.07 15.12 8.59
C GLY A 235 15.44 14.70 9.11
N ALA A 236 15.58 13.47 9.60
CA ALA A 236 16.87 12.92 10.05
C ALA A 236 17.64 12.19 8.92
N GLY A 237 17.00 11.92 7.78
CA GLY A 237 17.64 11.35 6.60
C GLY A 237 17.43 9.85 6.44
N LEU A 238 18.37 9.20 5.75
CA LEU A 238 18.33 7.79 5.42
C LEU A 238 19.13 6.98 6.44
N PHE A 239 18.52 5.95 7.00
CA PHE A 239 19.15 5.02 7.93
C PHE A 239 19.33 3.65 7.27
N ARG A 240 20.42 2.96 7.61
CA ARG A 240 20.71 1.61 7.12
C ARG A 240 20.89 0.65 8.29
N PHE A 241 20.13 -0.43 8.29
CA PHE A 241 20.28 -1.59 9.17
C PHE A 241 21.05 -2.69 8.46
N ASN A 242 22.15 -3.14 9.07
CA ASN A 242 23.07 -4.13 8.49
C ASN A 242 22.88 -5.56 9.04
N GLY A 243 21.77 -5.81 9.74
CA GLY A 243 21.51 -7.08 10.45
C GLY A 243 21.64 -6.97 11.97
N ASN A 244 22.42 -6.00 12.47
CA ASN A 244 22.63 -5.78 13.90
C ASN A 244 22.03 -4.46 14.38
N ASP A 245 22.48 -3.33 13.81
CA ASP A 245 22.13 -1.99 14.25
C ASP A 245 21.85 -1.04 13.09
N PHE A 246 21.10 0.04 13.37
CA PHE A 246 20.94 1.15 12.44
C PHE A 246 22.12 2.12 12.50
N THR A 247 22.52 2.61 11.33
CA THR A 247 23.46 3.71 11.14
C THR A 247 22.77 4.87 10.41
N ASN A 248 23.13 6.12 10.70
CA ASN A 248 22.61 7.27 9.96
C ASN A 248 23.46 7.49 8.70
N PHE A 249 23.06 6.85 7.60
CA PHE A 249 23.77 6.90 6.33
C PHE A 249 23.81 8.33 5.75
N THR A 250 22.80 9.16 6.00
CA THR A 250 22.82 10.57 5.59
C THR A 250 23.92 11.36 6.29
N ASP A 251 24.06 11.21 7.61
CA ASP A 251 25.07 11.92 8.40
C ASP A 251 26.50 11.44 8.06
N GLU A 252 26.70 10.13 7.93
CA GLU A 252 27.98 9.52 7.53
C GLU A 252 28.51 10.06 6.20
N ASN A 253 27.61 10.44 5.29
CA ASN A 253 27.94 11.01 3.98
C ASN A 253 27.90 12.55 3.94
N GLY A 254 27.67 13.22 5.08
CA GLY A 254 27.64 14.68 5.16
C GLY A 254 26.46 15.33 4.42
N LEU A 255 25.36 14.60 4.22
CA LEU A 255 24.19 15.03 3.43
C LEU A 255 23.02 15.53 4.29
N ALA A 256 23.28 15.85 5.55
CA ALA A 256 22.27 16.25 6.53
C ALA A 256 21.69 17.65 6.30
N ASN A 257 20.48 17.89 6.82
CA ASN A 257 19.89 19.22 6.97
C ASN A 257 19.44 19.44 8.43
N PRO A 258 20.36 19.62 9.39
CA PRO A 258 20.05 19.64 10.83
C PRO A 258 19.09 20.78 11.23
N GLY A 259 18.95 21.82 10.40
CA GLY A 259 18.00 22.91 10.62
C GLY A 259 16.56 22.58 10.21
N PHE A 260 16.34 21.47 9.50
CA PHE A 260 15.04 21.14 8.90
C PHE A 260 13.93 21.03 9.94
N LEU A 261 14.11 20.22 10.99
CA LEU A 261 13.07 20.00 12.01
C LEU A 261 12.65 21.27 12.75
N LYS A 262 13.47 22.33 12.74
CA LYS A 262 13.15 23.63 13.35
C LYS A 262 12.55 24.63 12.36
N LYS A 263 13.03 24.64 11.12
CA LYS A 263 12.71 25.67 10.12
C LYS A 263 11.73 25.20 9.04
N LEU A 264 11.50 23.89 8.95
CA LEU A 264 10.74 23.20 7.90
C LEU A 264 11.14 23.63 6.48
N LYS A 265 12.41 24.01 6.31
CA LYS A 265 12.96 24.50 5.04
C LYS A 265 13.88 23.43 4.45
N GLY A 266 13.50 22.95 3.27
CA GLY A 266 14.32 22.03 2.50
C GLY A 266 15.62 22.65 2.02
N LYS A 267 16.54 21.79 1.62
CA LYS A 267 17.86 22.19 1.11
C LYS A 267 18.28 21.25 -0.02
N GLU A 268 18.50 21.82 -1.21
CA GLU A 268 19.03 21.08 -2.35
C GLU A 268 20.37 20.40 -2.01
N GLY A 269 20.64 19.26 -2.64
CA GLY A 269 21.86 18.49 -2.41
C GLY A 269 21.92 17.82 -1.03
N THR A 270 20.80 17.71 -0.30
CA THR A 270 20.72 16.93 0.94
C THR A 270 19.95 15.62 0.75
N LEU A 271 20.15 14.68 1.67
CA LEU A 271 19.39 13.43 1.79
C LEU A 271 18.65 13.43 3.13
N ALA A 272 18.05 14.56 3.50
CA ALA A 272 17.44 14.75 4.81
C ALA A 272 15.98 14.27 4.89
N ARG A 273 15.29 14.19 3.75
CA ARG A 273 13.87 13.81 3.68
C ARG A 273 13.58 12.74 2.62
N PRO A 274 14.16 11.54 2.72
CA PRO A 274 13.72 10.40 1.91
C PRO A 274 12.23 10.15 2.11
N TRP A 275 11.52 9.97 1.01
CA TRP A 275 10.07 9.76 0.99
C TRP A 275 9.69 8.40 0.40
N THR A 276 10.45 7.93 -0.58
CA THR A 276 10.18 6.70 -1.33
C THR A 276 11.50 6.06 -1.77
N MET A 277 11.52 4.74 -1.91
CA MET A 277 12.71 4.00 -2.32
C MET A 277 12.34 2.84 -3.24
N ASN A 278 13.25 2.52 -4.16
CA ASN A 278 13.20 1.29 -4.95
C ASN A 278 14.60 0.91 -5.42
N GLU A 279 14.77 -0.27 -6.00
CA GLU A 279 16.06 -0.76 -6.48
C GLU A 279 15.98 -1.23 -7.93
N ASP A 280 16.90 -0.78 -8.78
CA ASP A 280 16.93 -1.21 -10.18
C ASP A 280 17.48 -2.64 -10.35
N ASP A 281 17.44 -3.16 -11.59
CA ASP A 281 17.91 -4.53 -11.87
C ASP A 281 19.41 -4.73 -11.64
N ASN A 282 20.19 -3.65 -11.67
CA ASN A 282 21.62 -3.68 -11.37
C ASN A 282 21.93 -3.61 -9.87
N GLY A 283 20.92 -3.51 -9.01
CA GLY A 283 21.09 -3.43 -7.55
C GLY A 283 21.41 -2.02 -7.05
N ASN A 284 21.18 -0.98 -7.87
CA ASN A 284 21.33 0.39 -7.38
C ASN A 284 20.07 0.78 -6.60
N LEU A 285 20.26 1.31 -5.41
CA LEU A 285 19.19 1.88 -4.60
C LEU A 285 18.87 3.29 -5.09
N TRP A 286 17.60 3.54 -5.38
CA TRP A 286 17.07 4.83 -5.77
C TRP A 286 16.21 5.39 -4.63
N ILE A 287 16.59 6.56 -4.13
CA ILE A 287 15.95 7.23 -3.00
C ILE A 287 15.34 8.54 -3.47
N GLY A 288 14.02 8.61 -3.51
CA GLY A 288 13.27 9.83 -3.79
C GLY A 288 13.20 10.69 -2.55
N THR A 289 13.53 11.98 -2.68
CA THR A 289 13.38 12.96 -1.60
C THR A 289 12.28 13.95 -1.96
N ILE A 290 11.66 14.54 -0.94
CA ILE A 290 10.56 15.48 -1.17
C ILE A 290 11.03 16.90 -1.51
N ASP A 291 12.33 17.20 -1.38
CA ASP A 291 12.87 18.56 -1.55
C ASP A 291 14.25 18.64 -2.22
N ALA A 292 14.84 17.52 -2.66
CA ALA A 292 16.18 17.48 -3.22
C ALA A 292 16.35 16.49 -4.38
N GLY A 293 15.26 16.14 -5.08
CA GLY A 293 15.27 15.25 -6.23
C GLY A 293 15.48 13.79 -5.84
N VAL A 294 16.15 13.04 -6.72
CA VAL A 294 16.40 11.60 -6.55
C VAL A 294 17.88 11.35 -6.28
N TRP A 295 18.19 10.48 -5.33
CA TRP A 295 19.53 9.95 -5.11
C TRP A 295 19.64 8.53 -5.63
N LYS A 296 20.73 8.20 -6.29
CA LYS A 296 21.10 6.84 -6.68
C LYS A 296 22.35 6.43 -5.89
N TYR A 297 22.30 5.29 -5.22
CA TYR A 297 23.42 4.65 -4.57
C TYR A 297 23.76 3.34 -5.28
N ASP A 298 24.98 3.22 -5.80
CA ASP A 298 25.45 2.03 -6.53
C ASP A 298 26.20 1.01 -5.65
N GLY A 299 26.13 1.18 -4.33
CA GLY A 299 26.92 0.42 -3.36
C GLY A 299 28.26 1.07 -2.99
N ASN A 300 28.71 2.07 -3.74
CA ASN A 300 29.94 2.82 -3.47
C ASN A 300 29.71 4.34 -3.47
N LYS A 301 29.02 4.86 -4.48
CA LYS A 301 28.84 6.29 -4.73
C LYS A 301 27.37 6.69 -4.70
N LEU A 302 27.11 7.86 -4.11
CA LEU A 302 25.86 8.59 -4.23
C LEU A 302 25.91 9.57 -5.40
N THR A 303 24.87 9.55 -6.24
CA THR A 303 24.66 10.50 -7.34
C THR A 303 23.28 11.13 -7.20
N ASN A 304 23.20 12.46 -7.17
CA ASN A 304 21.94 13.19 -7.12
C ASN A 304 21.50 13.60 -8.52
N TYR A 305 20.21 13.37 -8.81
CA TYR A 305 19.55 13.78 -10.04
C TYR A 305 18.46 14.78 -9.68
N THR A 306 18.39 15.85 -10.47
CA THR A 306 17.43 16.95 -10.32
C THR A 306 16.79 17.28 -11.67
N THR A 307 15.96 18.33 -11.71
CA THR A 307 15.45 18.89 -12.97
C THR A 307 16.54 19.30 -13.96
N LYS A 308 17.77 19.60 -13.47
CA LYS A 308 18.94 19.86 -14.34
C LYS A 308 19.38 18.62 -15.12
N ASP A 309 19.02 17.44 -14.63
CA ASP A 309 19.38 16.13 -15.20
C ASP A 309 18.20 15.47 -15.94
N GLY A 310 17.08 16.20 -16.09
CA GLY A 310 15.90 15.79 -16.86
C GLY A 310 14.74 15.24 -16.05
N LEU A 311 14.81 15.21 -14.71
CA LEU A 311 13.61 14.95 -13.89
C LEU A 311 12.54 16.02 -14.16
N ALA A 312 11.26 15.64 -14.16
CA ALA A 312 10.18 16.59 -14.36
C ALA A 312 9.92 17.49 -13.13
N GLY A 313 10.36 17.05 -11.94
CA GLY A 313 10.22 17.77 -10.68
C GLY A 313 11.22 17.27 -9.64
N ASN A 314 11.48 18.08 -8.62
CA ASN A 314 12.44 17.76 -7.55
C ASN A 314 11.77 17.20 -6.28
N SER A 315 10.43 17.20 -6.20
CA SER A 315 9.70 16.53 -5.11
C SER A 315 9.29 15.14 -5.59
N ILE A 316 9.86 14.09 -5.01
CA ILE A 316 9.66 12.71 -5.46
C ILE A 316 8.72 12.00 -4.50
N TRP A 317 7.50 11.72 -4.95
CA TRP A 317 6.46 11.09 -4.14
C TRP A 317 6.51 9.57 -4.22
N THR A 318 6.80 9.02 -5.40
CA THR A 318 6.85 7.57 -5.64
C THR A 318 8.02 7.23 -6.55
N ILE A 319 8.75 6.18 -6.19
CA ILE A 319 9.57 5.40 -7.11
C ILE A 319 8.99 4.00 -7.16
N TYR A 320 8.45 3.64 -8.32
CA TYR A 320 7.83 2.34 -8.55
C TYR A 320 8.62 1.57 -9.60
N LYS A 321 8.97 0.33 -9.31
CA LYS A 321 9.56 -0.59 -10.30
C LYS A 321 8.48 -1.50 -10.83
N ASP A 322 8.26 -1.46 -12.13
CA ASP A 322 7.33 -2.37 -12.79
C ASP A 322 7.94 -3.77 -12.99
N LYS A 323 7.11 -4.73 -13.40
CA LYS A 323 7.51 -6.13 -13.63
C LYS A 323 8.50 -6.30 -14.78
N SER A 324 8.68 -5.29 -15.63
CA SER A 324 9.69 -5.28 -16.70
C SER A 324 11.03 -4.68 -16.25
N GLY A 325 11.13 -4.25 -14.99
CA GLY A 325 12.34 -3.67 -14.42
C GLY A 325 12.46 -2.15 -14.58
N VAL A 326 11.50 -1.50 -15.25
CA VAL A 326 11.54 -0.06 -15.47
C VAL A 326 11.14 0.68 -14.20
N LEU A 327 11.92 1.71 -13.86
CA LEU A 327 11.61 2.62 -12.77
C LEU A 327 10.75 3.79 -13.25
N TRP A 328 9.65 4.00 -12.55
CA TRP A 328 8.70 5.10 -12.70
C TRP A 328 8.85 6.05 -11.52
N PHE A 329 8.90 7.34 -11.81
CA PHE A 329 9.11 8.41 -10.84
C PHE A 329 7.93 9.36 -10.90
N VAL A 330 7.20 9.47 -9.80
CA VAL A 330 6.13 10.45 -9.64
C VAL A 330 6.73 11.70 -9.02
N THR A 331 6.70 12.79 -9.77
CA THR A 331 7.35 14.06 -9.43
C THR A 331 6.34 15.19 -9.29
N ASP A 332 6.48 15.98 -8.23
CA ASP A 332 5.62 17.12 -7.85
C ASP A 332 4.11 16.79 -7.81
N GLY A 333 3.76 15.50 -7.71
CA GLY A 333 2.39 14.98 -7.68
C GLY A 333 1.70 14.98 -9.06
N GLU A 334 2.35 15.41 -10.13
CA GLU A 334 1.67 15.63 -11.41
C GLU A 334 2.37 14.96 -12.60
N ALA A 335 3.70 14.84 -12.58
CA ALA A 335 4.45 14.32 -13.71
C ALA A 335 5.03 12.95 -13.39
N ILE A 336 4.82 12.01 -14.32
CA ILE A 336 5.42 10.68 -14.27
C ILE A 336 6.59 10.65 -15.24
N CYS A 337 7.77 10.28 -14.76
CA CYS A 337 8.96 10.03 -15.57
C CYS A 337 9.32 8.54 -15.53
N LYS A 338 9.94 8.05 -16.61
CA LYS A 338 10.60 6.75 -16.64
C LYS A 338 12.10 6.95 -16.76
N PHE A 339 12.88 6.12 -16.06
CA PHE A 339 14.33 6.08 -16.25
C PHE A 339 14.70 4.92 -17.17
N ASN A 340 15.33 5.23 -18.31
CA ASN A 340 15.70 4.23 -19.33
C ASN A 340 17.15 3.70 -19.17
N GLY A 341 17.77 3.91 -18.00
CA GLY A 341 19.18 3.61 -17.76
C GLY A 341 20.13 4.77 -18.04
N LYS A 342 19.71 5.79 -18.80
CA LYS A 342 20.54 6.96 -19.15
C LYS A 342 19.89 8.30 -18.79
N SER A 343 18.58 8.44 -19.00
CA SER A 343 17.87 9.71 -18.84
C SER A 343 16.44 9.49 -18.35
N PHE A 344 15.86 10.53 -17.76
CA PHE A 344 14.44 10.59 -17.43
C PHE A 344 13.63 11.04 -18.65
N THR A 345 12.56 10.30 -18.97
CA THR A 345 11.62 10.64 -20.04
C THR A 345 10.22 10.74 -19.47
N ARG A 346 9.51 11.84 -19.74
CA ARG A 346 8.12 12.00 -19.30
C ARG A 346 7.24 10.92 -19.94
N PHE A 347 6.40 10.29 -19.14
CA PHE A 347 5.42 9.31 -19.59
C PHE A 347 4.15 10.03 -20.06
N GLY A 348 3.56 9.52 -21.14
CA GLY A 348 2.27 9.93 -21.66
C GLY A 348 1.51 8.72 -22.20
N PHE A 349 0.19 8.77 -22.11
CA PHE A 349 -0.71 7.79 -22.72
C PHE A 349 -0.80 8.08 -24.21
N LYS A 350 -0.76 7.03 -25.04
CA LYS A 350 -0.86 7.15 -26.50
C LYS A 350 -2.29 6.98 -26.97
#